data_AF-A0A7V7F4B8-F1
#
_entry.id   AF-A0A7V7F4B8-F1
#
_cell.length_a   1.000
_cell.length_b   1.000
_cell.length_c   1.000
_cell.angle_alpha   90.00
_cell.angle_beta   90.00
_cell.angle_gamma   90.00
#
_symmetry.space_group_name_H-M   'P 1'
#
loop_
_entity.id
_entity.type
_entity.pdbx_description
1 polymer ?
#
loop_
_entity_poly.entity_id
_entity_poly.type
_entity_poly.pdbx_seq_one_letter_code
_entity_poly.pdbx_strand_id
1 'polypeptide(L)'
;MIRSRILSRAMLLPVFSLLFCLLVVGGPSAKASVAEPLDHMKKAVDEIMVILQDEKLAQPESREQRRALVTRIIEKNFDFHEMSMRTLARHWKGRTVEEQDRFVELFSKLLENTYITKIDTYAGEEVVFKKQAIKGDKAIVYSHLIRKNVETPIDYRLKSSSDKWMVYDVVIEGVSLVRNYRTQFESILQKEKFPVLLERIEEKIKQNDAALLEQ
;
A
#
# COMPACT_ATOMS: atom_id res chain seq x y z
N MET A 1 13.50 -97.62 30.07
CA MET A 1 14.44 -97.28 31.16
C MET A 1 14.38 -95.77 31.36
N ILE A 2 13.78 -95.31 32.46
CA ILE A 2 14.46 -94.74 33.63
C ILE A 2 14.88 -93.27 33.42
N ARG A 3 14.14 -92.41 34.15
CA ARG A 3 14.53 -91.13 34.82
C ARG A 3 14.69 -89.86 33.96
N SER A 4 14.43 -88.65 34.45
CA SER A 4 13.83 -88.10 35.68
C SER A 4 13.97 -86.57 35.64
N ARG A 5 13.20 -85.85 36.48
CA ARG A 5 13.39 -84.46 37.00
C ARG A 5 13.04 -83.34 36.01
N ILE A 6 11.93 -82.59 36.15
CA ILE A 6 11.45 -81.68 37.21
C ILE A 6 12.20 -80.31 37.25
N LEU A 7 11.40 -79.27 36.97
CA LEU A 7 11.41 -77.85 37.40
C LEU A 7 12.23 -76.77 36.65
N SER A 8 11.45 -75.86 36.06
CA SER A 8 11.44 -74.40 36.29
C SER A 8 12.35 -73.47 35.48
N ARG A 9 11.70 -72.60 34.70
CA ARG A 9 11.75 -71.11 34.70
C ARG A 9 11.37 -70.63 33.29
N ALA A 10 10.20 -70.03 33.09
CA ALA A 10 9.81 -68.65 33.42
C ALA A 10 9.85 -67.76 32.16
N MET A 11 8.75 -67.02 32.02
CA MET A 11 8.62 -65.69 31.42
C MET A 11 8.36 -65.58 29.90
N LEU A 12 7.18 -65.02 29.63
CA LEU A 12 6.65 -64.58 28.35
C LEU A 12 7.53 -63.54 27.66
N LEU A 13 7.53 -63.55 26.32
CA LEU A 13 7.64 -62.33 25.51
C LEU A 13 7.01 -62.56 24.11
N PRO A 14 6.11 -61.66 23.64
CA PRO A 14 5.48 -61.80 22.34
C PRO A 14 5.86 -60.67 21.36
N VAL A 15 5.54 -60.90 20.08
CA VAL A 15 5.27 -59.93 18.99
C VAL A 15 6.42 -59.07 18.45
N PHE A 16 6.68 -59.20 17.13
CA PHE A 16 7.00 -58.05 16.31
C PHE A 16 6.37 -58.22 14.92
N SER A 17 5.21 -57.59 14.73
CA SER A 17 4.47 -57.51 13.47
C SER A 17 4.81 -56.18 12.80
N LEU A 18 5.26 -56.25 11.55
CA LEU A 18 5.52 -55.12 10.65
C LEU A 18 4.27 -54.21 10.54
N LEU A 19 4.41 -52.93 10.90
CA LEU A 19 3.50 -51.87 10.47
C LEU A 19 4.34 -50.69 9.96
N PHE A 20 4.32 -50.49 8.65
CA PHE A 20 5.02 -49.43 7.93
C PHE A 20 4.23 -48.12 8.12
N CYS A 21 4.59 -47.32 9.12
CA CYS A 21 4.07 -45.96 9.30
C CYS A 21 4.83 -44.99 8.40
N LEU A 22 4.19 -44.51 7.34
CA LEU A 22 4.63 -43.38 6.53
C LEU A 22 4.42 -42.09 7.35
N LEU A 23 5.46 -41.66 8.07
CA LEU A 23 5.51 -40.35 8.73
C LEU A 23 5.67 -39.27 7.65
N VAL A 24 4.56 -38.69 7.20
CA VAL A 24 4.58 -37.39 6.53
C VAL A 24 4.97 -36.36 7.59
N VAL A 25 6.25 -36.02 7.64
CA VAL A 25 6.77 -34.90 8.44
C VAL A 25 6.20 -33.62 7.80
N GLY A 26 5.06 -33.18 8.32
CA GLY A 26 4.57 -31.82 8.09
C GLY A 26 5.52 -30.85 8.74
N GLY A 27 6.54 -30.41 8.00
CA GLY A 27 7.38 -29.29 8.41
C GLY A 27 6.49 -28.07 8.65
N PRO A 28 6.80 -27.22 9.64
CA PRO A 28 6.06 -25.99 9.83
C PRO A 28 6.13 -25.18 8.54
N SER A 29 4.99 -25.04 7.86
CA SER A 29 4.84 -24.01 6.83
C SER A 29 5.10 -22.67 7.52
N ALA A 30 6.32 -22.15 7.35
CA ALA A 30 6.59 -20.75 7.60
C ALA A 30 5.65 -19.98 6.68
N LYS A 31 4.51 -19.52 7.21
CA LYS A 31 3.74 -18.48 6.56
C LYS A 31 4.72 -17.33 6.39
N ALA A 32 5.06 -17.00 5.13
CA ALA A 32 5.83 -15.81 4.84
C ALA A 32 5.15 -14.66 5.58
N SER A 33 5.80 -14.09 6.58
CA SER A 33 5.22 -12.98 7.34
C SER A 33 5.12 -11.81 6.38
N VAL A 34 3.90 -11.32 6.15
CA VAL A 34 3.68 -10.05 5.48
C VAL A 34 4.56 -9.00 6.15
N ALA A 35 5.37 -8.29 5.37
CA ALA A 35 6.18 -7.21 5.89
C ALA A 35 5.29 -6.24 6.69
N GLU A 36 5.72 -5.85 7.87
CA GLU A 36 4.93 -4.94 8.69
C GLU A 36 4.67 -3.61 7.94
N PRO A 37 3.51 -2.94 8.16
CA PRO A 37 3.16 -1.71 7.45
C PRO A 37 4.26 -0.65 7.48
N LEU A 38 4.92 -0.49 8.63
CA LEU A 38 6.03 0.44 8.81
C LEU A 38 7.21 0.12 7.89
N ASP A 39 7.65 -1.14 7.87
CA ASP A 39 8.79 -1.57 7.07
C ASP A 39 8.47 -1.54 5.58
N HIS A 40 7.22 -1.87 5.21
CA HIS A 40 6.71 -1.69 3.86
C HIS A 40 6.80 -0.23 3.40
N MET A 41 6.34 0.71 4.23
CA MET A 41 6.41 2.14 3.91
C MET A 41 7.84 2.69 3.88
N LYS A 42 8.70 2.26 4.81
CA LYS A 42 10.13 2.61 4.80
C LYS A 42 10.77 2.21 3.49
N LYS A 43 10.60 0.95 3.08
CA LYS A 43 11.16 0.45 1.82
C LYS A 43 10.68 1.25 0.61
N ALA A 44 9.37 1.55 0.54
CA ALA A 44 8.82 2.34 -0.55
C ALA A 44 9.41 3.76 -0.59
N VAL A 45 9.58 4.40 0.56
CA VAL A 45 10.19 5.73 0.66
C VAL A 45 11.68 5.69 0.34
N ASP A 46 12.41 4.68 0.80
CA ASP A 46 13.83 4.52 0.50
C ASP A 46 14.05 4.35 -1.02
N GLU A 47 13.22 3.56 -1.71
CA GLU A 47 13.26 3.43 -3.16
C GLU A 47 13.03 4.78 -3.87
N ILE A 48 12.11 5.60 -3.37
CA ILE A 48 11.89 6.96 -3.89
C ILE A 48 13.12 7.84 -3.62
N MET A 49 13.67 7.83 -2.41
CA MET A 49 14.83 8.65 -2.05
C MET A 49 16.05 8.34 -2.92
N VAL A 50 16.30 7.06 -3.24
CA VAL A 50 17.35 6.67 -4.18
C VAL A 50 17.17 7.34 -5.54
N ILE A 51 15.94 7.43 -6.06
CA ILE A 51 15.64 8.11 -7.32
C ILE A 51 15.84 9.63 -7.19
N LEU A 52 15.41 10.24 -6.08
CA LEU A 52 15.50 11.69 -5.88
C LEU A 52 16.94 12.18 -5.66
N GLN A 53 17.80 11.31 -5.11
CA GLN A 53 19.21 11.59 -4.84
C GLN A 53 20.14 11.29 -6.03
N ASP A 54 19.65 10.68 -7.10
CA ASP A 54 20.44 10.43 -8.31
C ASP A 54 20.64 11.75 -9.09
N GLU A 55 21.89 12.24 -9.11
CA GLU A 55 22.29 13.48 -9.79
C GLU A 55 21.99 13.48 -11.30
N LYS A 56 21.95 12.31 -11.96
CA LYS A 56 21.60 12.21 -13.38
C LYS A 56 20.11 12.41 -13.60
N LEU A 57 19.29 11.93 -12.66
CA LEU A 57 17.84 12.12 -12.69
C LEU A 57 17.43 13.51 -12.19
N ALA A 58 18.32 14.24 -11.52
CA ALA A 58 18.11 15.62 -11.11
C ALA A 58 18.21 16.64 -12.26
N GLN A 59 18.75 16.25 -13.42
CA GLN A 59 18.88 17.14 -14.58
C GLN A 59 17.52 17.45 -15.21
N PRO A 60 17.31 18.68 -15.76
CA PRO A 60 16.04 19.07 -16.37
C PRO A 60 15.54 18.12 -17.47
N GLU A 61 16.44 17.58 -18.29
CA GLU A 61 16.13 16.64 -19.37
C GLU A 61 15.64 15.27 -18.87
N SER A 62 15.99 14.89 -17.64
CA SER A 62 15.61 13.63 -17.00
C SER A 62 14.33 13.75 -16.18
N ARG A 63 13.72 14.95 -16.11
CA ARG A 63 12.58 15.25 -15.22
C ARG A 63 11.42 14.27 -15.40
N GLU A 64 10.97 14.06 -16.65
CA GLU A 64 9.87 13.14 -16.95
C GLU A 64 10.22 11.68 -16.61
N GLN A 65 11.47 11.28 -16.84
CA GLN A 65 11.94 9.95 -16.44
C GLN A 65 11.91 9.80 -14.91
N ARG A 66 12.39 10.79 -14.16
CA ARG A 66 12.38 10.80 -12.70
C ARG A 66 10.95 10.69 -12.17
N ARG A 67 10.03 11.51 -12.70
CA ARG A 67 8.60 11.47 -12.36
C ARG A 67 8.02 10.07 -12.61
N ALA A 68 8.24 9.51 -13.80
CA ALA A 68 7.74 8.18 -14.16
C ALA A 68 8.29 7.03 -13.29
N LEU A 69 9.52 7.15 -12.79
CA LEU A 69 10.08 6.16 -11.85
C LEU A 69 9.43 6.26 -10.48
N VAL A 70 9.22 7.47 -9.97
CA VAL A 70 8.51 7.71 -8.69
C VAL A 70 7.05 7.27 -8.79
N THR A 71 6.34 7.63 -9.86
CA THR A 71 4.94 7.23 -10.10
C THR A 71 4.79 5.71 -10.03
N ARG A 72 5.70 4.94 -10.65
CA ARG A 72 5.67 3.48 -10.58
C ARG A 72 5.80 2.92 -9.17
N ILE A 73 6.54 3.58 -8.27
CA ILE A 73 6.61 3.17 -6.87
C ILE A 73 5.31 3.52 -6.16
N ILE A 74 4.75 4.71 -6.40
CA ILE A 74 3.46 5.12 -5.82
C ILE A 74 2.36 4.12 -6.24
N GLU A 75 2.21 3.82 -7.52
CA GLU A 75 1.21 2.86 -8.04
C GLU A 75 1.32 1.47 -7.41
N LYS A 76 2.54 1.01 -7.07
CA LYS A 76 2.74 -0.28 -6.42
C LYS A 76 2.30 -0.31 -4.96
N ASN A 77 2.24 0.85 -4.30
CA ASN A 77 2.03 0.97 -2.86
C ASN A 77 0.68 1.63 -2.51
N PHE A 78 -0.03 2.23 -3.47
CA PHE A 78 -1.30 2.92 -3.27
C PHE A 78 -2.47 2.16 -3.91
N ASP A 79 -3.59 2.05 -3.20
CA ASP A 79 -4.85 1.50 -3.69
C ASP A 79 -5.76 2.65 -4.16
N PHE A 80 -5.53 3.10 -5.38
CA PHE A 80 -6.30 4.19 -5.99
C PHE A 80 -7.78 3.85 -6.16
N HIS A 81 -8.13 2.58 -6.29
CA HIS A 81 -9.52 2.15 -6.35
C HIS A 81 -10.21 2.34 -4.99
N GLU A 82 -9.60 1.87 -3.90
CA GLU A 82 -10.10 2.09 -2.54
C GLU A 82 -10.14 3.58 -2.18
N MET A 83 -9.13 4.37 -2.58
CA MET A 83 -9.15 5.83 -2.46
C MET A 83 -10.38 6.42 -3.14
N SER A 84 -10.58 6.08 -4.42
CA SER A 84 -11.69 6.58 -5.25
C SER A 84 -13.06 6.22 -4.68
N MET A 85 -13.24 4.96 -4.28
CA MET A 85 -14.46 4.48 -3.64
C MET A 85 -14.76 5.27 -2.36
N ARG A 86 -13.75 5.54 -1.53
CA ARG A 86 -13.92 6.30 -0.28
C ARG A 86 -14.20 7.78 -0.53
N THR A 87 -13.62 8.34 -1.59
CA THR A 87 -13.85 9.72 -2.02
C THR A 87 -15.29 9.92 -2.51
N LEU A 88 -15.82 9.01 -3.36
CA LEU A 88 -17.21 9.09 -3.82
C LEU A 88 -18.24 8.66 -2.77
N ALA A 89 -17.83 7.81 -1.82
CA ALA A 89 -18.65 7.36 -0.71
C ALA A 89 -20.04 6.85 -1.15
N ARG A 90 -21.13 7.52 -0.73
CA ARG A 90 -22.50 7.11 -1.08
C ARG A 90 -22.79 7.13 -2.58
N HIS A 91 -22.05 7.95 -3.33
CA HIS A 91 -22.24 8.07 -4.78
C HIS A 91 -21.58 6.93 -5.57
N TRP A 92 -20.74 6.10 -4.93
CA TRP A 92 -20.03 4.99 -5.59
C TRP A 92 -20.97 3.89 -6.08
N LYS A 93 -21.84 3.37 -5.20
CA LYS A 93 -22.66 2.17 -5.49
C LYS A 93 -23.66 2.35 -6.63
N GLY A 94 -24.01 3.59 -6.97
CA GLY A 94 -24.93 3.92 -8.06
C GLY A 94 -24.24 4.14 -9.41
N ARG A 95 -22.94 3.84 -9.53
CA ARG A 95 -22.17 3.95 -10.76
C ARG A 95 -22.02 2.62 -11.47
N THR A 96 -22.00 2.65 -12.80
CA THR A 96 -21.60 1.48 -13.59
C THR A 96 -20.12 1.17 -13.38
N VAL A 97 -19.67 -0.01 -13.80
CA VAL A 97 -18.25 -0.38 -13.72
C VAL A 97 -17.40 0.59 -14.55
N GLU A 98 -17.87 0.96 -15.74
CA GLU A 98 -17.20 1.90 -16.63
C GLU A 98 -17.08 3.30 -16.02
N GLU A 99 -18.15 3.77 -15.34
CA GLU A 99 -18.13 5.04 -14.61
C GLU A 99 -17.17 5.01 -13.41
N GLN A 100 -17.10 3.88 -12.70
CA GLN A 100 -16.18 3.67 -11.59
C GLN A 100 -14.74 3.70 -12.10
N ASP A 101 -14.42 2.89 -13.11
CA ASP A 101 -13.08 2.80 -13.70
C ASP A 101 -12.61 4.15 -14.24
N ARG A 102 -13.49 4.87 -14.97
CA ARG A 102 -13.18 6.20 -15.48
C ARG A 102 -12.90 7.19 -14.35
N PHE A 103 -13.66 7.13 -13.27
CA PHE A 103 -13.40 7.98 -12.12
C PHE A 103 -12.10 7.61 -11.40
N VAL A 104 -11.77 6.31 -11.27
CA VAL A 104 -10.49 5.88 -10.69
C VAL A 104 -9.33 6.43 -11.51
N GLU A 105 -9.37 6.29 -12.84
CA GLU A 105 -8.35 6.82 -13.75
C GLU A 105 -8.16 8.33 -13.55
N LEU A 106 -9.25 9.10 -13.64
CA LEU A 106 -9.23 10.55 -13.54
C LEU A 106 -8.80 11.02 -12.14
N PHE A 107 -9.29 10.40 -11.08
CA PHE A 107 -8.93 10.80 -9.72
C PHE A 107 -7.46 10.46 -9.42
N SER A 108 -6.96 9.32 -9.90
CA SER A 108 -5.53 8.97 -9.79
C SER A 108 -4.66 9.99 -10.50
N LYS A 109 -5.02 10.36 -11.74
CA LYS A 109 -4.28 11.36 -12.51
C LYS A 109 -4.32 12.74 -11.87
N LEU A 110 -5.48 13.14 -11.33
CA LEU A 110 -5.62 14.38 -10.59
C LEU A 110 -4.67 14.42 -9.38
N LEU A 111 -4.62 13.35 -8.59
CA LEU A 111 -3.72 13.27 -7.43
C LEU A 111 -2.25 13.30 -7.87
N GLU A 112 -1.87 12.52 -8.88
CA GLU A 112 -0.52 12.53 -9.43
C GLU A 112 -0.12 13.96 -9.82
N ASN A 113 -0.87 14.61 -10.72
CA ASN A 113 -0.54 15.95 -11.21
C ASN A 113 -0.53 17.01 -10.10
N THR A 114 -1.37 16.87 -9.08
CA THR A 114 -1.43 17.82 -7.97
C THR A 114 -0.15 17.79 -7.12
N TYR A 115 0.49 16.62 -7.00
CA TYR A 115 1.60 16.43 -6.06
C TYR A 115 2.94 16.12 -6.73
N ILE A 116 2.97 15.76 -8.02
CA ILE A 116 4.20 15.38 -8.73
C ILE A 116 5.22 16.52 -8.77
N THR A 117 4.78 17.78 -8.78
CA THR A 117 5.68 18.94 -8.70
C THR A 117 6.53 18.97 -7.43
N LYS A 118 6.07 18.33 -6.34
CA LYS A 118 6.86 18.23 -5.10
C LYS A 118 8.12 17.38 -5.29
N ILE A 119 8.05 16.38 -6.17
CA ILE A 119 9.21 15.56 -6.58
C ILE A 119 10.27 16.44 -7.24
N ASP A 120 9.85 17.43 -8.03
CA ASP A 120 10.80 18.29 -8.73
C ASP A 120 11.48 19.32 -7.84
N THR A 121 10.78 19.73 -6.78
CA THR A 121 11.30 20.68 -5.80
C THR A 121 12.06 20.02 -4.65
N TYR A 122 12.40 18.73 -4.78
CA TYR A 122 13.22 18.01 -3.82
C TYR A 122 14.53 18.77 -3.59
N ALA A 123 14.84 19.04 -2.33
CA ALA A 123 15.96 19.85 -1.89
C ALA A 123 16.67 19.22 -0.69
N GLY A 124 16.64 17.88 -0.58
CA GLY A 124 17.23 17.14 0.53
C GLY A 124 16.28 16.91 1.70
N GLU A 125 14.96 16.88 1.46
CA GLU A 125 14.00 16.50 2.49
C GLU A 125 14.27 15.09 3.03
N GLU A 126 14.02 14.89 4.32
CA GLU A 126 14.13 13.60 5.00
C GLU A 126 12.73 13.14 5.45
N VAL A 127 12.46 11.83 5.40
CA VAL A 127 11.24 11.25 5.96
C VAL A 127 11.58 10.43 7.20
N VAL A 128 11.18 10.93 8.37
CA VAL A 128 11.41 10.26 9.65
C VAL A 128 10.17 9.53 10.10
N PHE A 129 10.17 8.21 9.99
CA PHE A 129 9.11 7.35 10.52
C PHE A 129 9.15 7.29 12.05
N LYS A 130 7.98 7.37 12.69
CA LYS A 130 7.85 7.44 14.15
C LYS A 130 7.32 6.14 14.73
N LYS A 131 6.07 5.79 14.41
CA LYS A 131 5.38 4.61 14.94
C LYS A 131 4.37 4.07 13.93
N GLN A 132 3.85 2.89 14.21
CA GLN A 132 2.67 2.35 13.54
C GLN A 132 1.60 1.98 14.56
N ALA A 133 0.34 1.96 14.12
CA ALA A 133 -0.78 1.38 14.87
C ALA A 133 -1.54 0.43 13.94
N ILE A 134 -1.73 -0.82 14.35
CA ILE A 134 -2.39 -1.86 13.55
C ILE A 134 -3.68 -2.29 14.27
N LYS A 135 -4.76 -2.43 13.51
CA LYS A 135 -6.05 -2.95 13.98
C LYS A 135 -6.71 -3.78 12.88
N GLY A 136 -6.59 -5.11 12.99
CA GLY A 136 -7.14 -6.04 12.00
C GLY A 136 -6.47 -5.86 10.64
N ASP A 137 -7.28 -5.58 9.61
CA ASP A 137 -6.86 -5.33 8.24
C ASP A 137 -6.42 -3.89 7.98
N LYS A 138 -6.32 -3.04 9.01
CA LYS A 138 -5.98 -1.61 8.86
C LYS A 138 -4.76 -1.25 9.68
N ALA A 139 -3.99 -0.31 9.16
CA ALA A 139 -2.87 0.29 9.87
C ALA A 139 -2.77 1.80 9.63
N ILE A 140 -2.12 2.49 10.55
CA ILE A 140 -1.65 3.86 10.38
C ILE A 140 -0.14 3.86 10.60
N VAL A 141 0.61 4.40 9.65
CA VAL A 141 2.05 4.63 9.76
C VAL A 141 2.28 6.13 9.87
N TYR A 142 2.89 6.55 10.97
CA TYR A 142 3.16 7.96 11.28
C TYR A 142 4.58 8.32 10.88
N SER A 143 4.76 9.39 10.10
CA SER A 143 6.06 9.95 9.73
C SER A 143 6.05 11.47 9.81
N HIS A 144 7.24 12.07 9.69
CA HIS A 144 7.43 13.51 9.53
C HIS A 144 8.32 13.73 8.31
N LEU A 145 7.91 14.63 7.41
CA LEU A 145 8.77 15.15 6.36
C LEU A 145 9.54 16.35 6.93
N ILE A 146 10.86 16.30 6.90
CA ILE A 146 11.73 17.36 7.43
C ILE A 146 12.31 18.14 6.25
N ARG A 147 12.02 19.45 6.20
CA ARG A 147 12.60 20.38 5.21
C ARG A 147 13.12 21.62 5.91
N LYS A 148 14.43 21.87 5.88
CA LYS A 148 15.07 23.05 6.50
C LYS A 148 14.59 23.28 7.95
N ASN A 149 14.60 22.23 8.78
CA ASN A 149 14.13 22.21 10.17
C ASN A 149 12.61 22.44 10.38
N VAL A 150 11.82 22.48 9.31
CA VAL A 150 10.35 22.43 9.41
C VAL A 150 9.93 20.97 9.33
N GLU A 151 9.25 20.49 10.36
CA GLU A 151 8.67 19.14 10.37
C GLU A 151 7.19 19.20 9.97
N THR A 152 6.83 18.47 8.91
CA THR A 152 5.46 18.32 8.44
C THR A 152 4.97 16.90 8.74
N PRO A 153 4.00 16.71 9.65
CA PRO A 153 3.45 15.39 9.95
C PRO A 153 2.72 14.79 8.74
N ILE A 154 3.00 13.51 8.46
CA ILE A 154 2.34 12.73 7.43
C ILE A 154 1.91 11.38 8.01
N ASP A 155 0.60 11.10 7.98
CA ASP A 155 0.07 9.80 8.37
C ASP A 155 -0.40 9.04 7.12
N TYR A 156 0.15 7.85 6.90
CA TYR A 156 -0.31 6.94 5.87
C TYR A 156 -1.32 5.98 6.47
N ARG A 157 -2.52 5.88 5.87
CA ARG A 157 -3.52 4.89 6.26
C ARG A 157 -3.50 3.75 5.27
N LEU A 158 -3.25 2.56 5.80
CA LEU A 158 -3.08 1.35 5.00
C LEU A 158 -4.18 0.35 5.28
N LYS A 159 -4.54 -0.41 4.25
CA LYS A 159 -5.42 -1.57 4.35
C LYS A 159 -4.69 -2.78 3.78
N SER A 160 -4.81 -3.91 4.44
CA SER A 160 -4.28 -5.18 3.95
C SER A 160 -5.32 -5.85 3.06
N SER A 161 -4.90 -6.25 1.86
CA SER A 161 -5.67 -7.12 0.97
C SER A 161 -4.74 -8.19 0.40
N SER A 162 -5.14 -9.45 0.48
CA SER A 162 -4.34 -10.60 0.01
C SER A 162 -2.89 -10.55 0.52
N ASP A 163 -2.73 -10.32 1.83
CA ASP A 163 -1.42 -10.28 2.50
C ASP A 163 -0.48 -9.17 1.97
N LYS A 164 -1.03 -8.11 1.39
CA LYS A 164 -0.30 -6.91 0.97
C LYS A 164 -0.92 -5.65 1.56
N TRP A 165 -0.11 -4.83 2.21
CA TRP A 165 -0.51 -3.49 2.67
C TRP A 165 -0.53 -2.52 1.50
N MET A 166 -1.61 -1.74 1.38
CA MET A 166 -1.74 -0.69 0.38
C MET A 166 -2.27 0.58 1.05
N VAL A 167 -1.68 1.73 0.70
CA VAL A 167 -2.12 3.05 1.17
C VAL A 167 -3.45 3.40 0.52
N TYR A 168 -4.46 3.72 1.33
CA TYR A 168 -5.77 4.15 0.84
C TYR A 168 -6.10 5.60 1.22
N ASP A 169 -5.27 6.27 2.02
CA ASP A 169 -5.43 7.69 2.38
C ASP A 169 -4.11 8.20 2.96
N VAL A 170 -3.85 9.49 2.74
CA VAL A 170 -2.70 10.21 3.31
C VAL A 170 -3.24 11.43 4.05
N VAL A 171 -2.73 11.65 5.26
CA VAL A 171 -3.10 12.79 6.09
C VAL A 171 -1.88 13.67 6.24
N ILE A 172 -1.92 14.87 5.67
CA ILE A 172 -0.84 15.86 5.74
C ILE A 172 -1.30 16.98 6.66
N GLU A 173 -0.56 17.26 7.73
CA GLU A 173 -0.93 18.30 8.71
C GLU A 173 -2.37 18.15 9.23
N GLY A 174 -2.82 16.91 9.45
CA GLY A 174 -4.19 16.60 9.90
C GLY A 174 -5.27 16.62 8.81
N VAL A 175 -4.92 16.97 7.57
CA VAL A 175 -5.84 17.02 6.43
C VAL A 175 -5.72 15.74 5.60
N SER A 176 -6.76 14.90 5.65
CA SER A 176 -6.90 13.70 4.81
C SER A 176 -7.20 14.09 3.37
N LEU A 177 -6.43 13.54 2.42
CA LEU A 177 -6.65 13.73 0.99
C LEU A 177 -8.03 13.20 0.57
N VAL A 178 -8.36 11.96 0.96
CA VAL A 178 -9.65 11.34 0.63
C VAL A 178 -10.82 12.16 1.18
N ARG A 179 -10.73 12.59 2.44
CA ARG A 179 -11.79 13.40 3.05
C ARG A 179 -11.92 14.77 2.40
N ASN A 180 -10.81 15.41 2.04
CA ASN A 180 -10.80 16.70 1.38
C ASN A 180 -11.53 16.64 0.04
N TYR A 181 -11.14 15.71 -0.84
CA TYR A 181 -11.80 15.56 -2.15
C TYR A 181 -13.23 15.07 -2.02
N ARG A 182 -13.55 14.21 -1.04
CA ARG A 182 -14.93 13.81 -0.77
C ARG A 182 -15.83 15.01 -0.53
N THR A 183 -15.41 15.96 0.31
CA THR A 183 -16.19 17.17 0.58
C THR A 183 -16.41 17.99 -0.69
N GLN A 184 -15.38 18.14 -1.53
CA GLN A 184 -15.47 18.88 -2.78
C GLN A 184 -16.43 18.19 -3.78
N PHE A 185 -16.28 16.89 -3.98
CA PHE A 185 -17.08 16.13 -4.94
C PHE A 185 -18.53 15.99 -4.48
N GLU A 186 -18.76 15.79 -3.18
CA GLU A 186 -20.10 15.83 -2.60
C GLU A 186 -20.80 17.17 -2.88
N SER A 187 -20.11 18.31 -2.71
CA SER A 187 -20.68 19.63 -3.01
C SER A 187 -21.05 19.80 -4.49
N ILE A 188 -20.35 19.12 -5.40
CA ILE A 188 -20.66 19.12 -6.83
C ILE A 188 -21.86 18.21 -7.09
N LEU A 189 -21.82 16.97 -6.59
CA LEU A 189 -22.84 15.95 -6.82
C LEU A 189 -24.19 16.24 -6.15
N GLN A 190 -24.24 17.18 -5.20
CA GLN A 190 -25.51 17.71 -4.67
C GLN A 190 -26.25 18.62 -5.66
N LYS A 191 -25.53 19.22 -6.62
CA LYS A 191 -26.05 20.23 -7.54
C LYS A 191 -26.05 19.74 -8.99
N GLU A 192 -25.09 18.90 -9.31
CA GLU A 192 -24.76 18.48 -10.66
C GLU A 192 -24.78 16.96 -10.80
N LYS A 193 -24.88 16.48 -12.03
CA LYS A 193 -24.80 15.04 -12.34
C LYS A 193 -23.35 14.56 -12.36
N PHE A 194 -23.18 13.24 -12.25
CA PHE A 194 -21.87 12.61 -12.25
C PHE A 194 -20.97 12.94 -13.46
N PRO A 195 -21.47 13.02 -14.71
CA PRO A 195 -20.63 13.42 -15.84
C PRO A 195 -20.00 14.81 -15.65
N VAL A 196 -20.72 15.76 -15.05
CA VAL A 196 -20.19 17.11 -14.75
C VAL A 196 -19.04 17.05 -13.74
N LEU A 197 -19.07 16.12 -12.79
CA LEU A 197 -17.93 15.90 -11.90
C LEU A 197 -16.71 15.42 -12.69
N LEU A 198 -16.89 14.47 -13.62
CA LEU A 198 -15.78 13.97 -14.45
C LEU A 198 -15.20 15.09 -15.33
N GLU A 199 -16.05 15.89 -15.98
CA GLU A 199 -15.64 17.05 -16.76
C GLU A 199 -14.79 18.03 -15.94
N ARG A 200 -15.23 18.36 -14.71
CA ARG A 200 -14.47 19.25 -13.82
C ARG A 200 -13.11 18.67 -13.40
N ILE A 201 -13.03 17.35 -13.21
CA ILE A 201 -11.75 16.68 -12.92
C ILE A 201 -10.84 16.76 -14.15
N GLU A 202 -11.36 16.48 -15.35
CA GLU A 202 -10.60 16.57 -16.60
C GLU A 202 -10.10 18.00 -16.88
N GLU A 203 -10.94 19.01 -16.67
CA GLU A 203 -10.54 20.41 -16.76
C GLU A 203 -9.40 20.73 -15.79
N LYS A 204 -9.49 20.22 -14.56
CA LYS A 204 -8.44 20.43 -13.55
C LYS A 204 -7.14 19.73 -13.92
N ILE A 205 -7.21 18.52 -14.49
CA ILE A 205 -6.06 17.79 -15.02
C ILE A 205 -5.39 18.59 -16.14
N LYS A 206 -6.16 19.08 -17.13
CA LYS A 206 -5.65 19.90 -18.24
C LYS A 206 -4.95 21.17 -17.75
N GLN A 207 -5.53 21.85 -16.75
CA GLN A 207 -4.90 23.03 -16.13
C GLN A 207 -3.57 22.67 -15.47
N ASN A 208 -3.52 21.56 -14.74
CA ASN A 208 -2.29 21.11 -14.10
C ASN A 208 -1.25 20.71 -15.14
N ASP A 209 -1.62 19.98 -16.19
CA ASP A 209 -0.71 19.58 -17.28
C ASP A 209 -0.12 20.80 -18.00
N ALA A 210 -0.94 21.80 -18.30
CA ALA A 210 -0.46 23.06 -18.87
C ALA A 210 0.58 23.73 -17.95
N ALA A 211 0.31 23.80 -16.64
CA ALA A 211 1.25 24.36 -15.67
C ALA A 211 2.53 23.53 -15.48
N LEU A 212 2.50 22.23 -15.81
CA LEU A 212 3.69 21.36 -15.80
C LEU A 212 4.60 21.59 -17.02
N LEU A 213 4.02 21.99 -18.16
CA LEU A 213 4.76 22.30 -19.39
C LEU A 213 5.45 23.67 -19.35
N GLU A 214 4.97 24.58 -18.51
CA GLU A 214 5.52 25.94 -18.36
C GLU A 214 6.72 26.02 -17.38
N GLN A 215 7.08 24.92 -16.71
CA GLN A 215 8.19 24.82 -15.73
C GLN A 215 9.44 24.18 -16.32
#